data_AF-A0A8J6ILX7-F1
#
_entry.id   AF-A0A8J6ILX7-F1
#
_cell.length_a   1.000
_cell.length_b   1.000
_cell.length_c   1.000
_cell.angle_alpha   90.00
_cell.angle_beta   90.00
_cell.angle_gamma   90.00
#
_symmetry.space_group_name_H-M   'P 1'
#
loop_
_entity.id
_entity.type
_entity.pdbx_description
1 polymer ?
#
loop_
_entity_poly.entity_id
_entity_poly.type
_entity_poly.pdbx_seq_one_letter_code
_entity_poly.pdbx_strand_id
1 'polypeptide(L)'
;MDGQFRSAVMGFHKKDVITYLEKLNDQNDAMKAQLLERIDALDGEKQQLVEENAVIHDRLTSLDDMLTQQKQKTKELGDKVILLSSQVNQQRDKLGQQDRDLQQVQGERDELTAMVHQYEDKLKDYEEKEFEISTALVDAKIMAGNLVRQGREQAEQQRRQILAGIEVLGGEMLSFQQELGQISQTVSDTASELQRRLDAMGDTIQLYRDRLQQLDAAPAPLPESAPAPAAEPAPSQPVVAPQPNRENVRPAAPYGGQVRHNRMYTSVKKQPPASGLLRSIGRMLQKK
;
A
#
# COMPACT_ATOMS: atom_id res chain seq x y z
N MET A 1 7.07 0.92 -146.56
CA MET A 1 6.79 -0.46 -147.05
C MET A 1 6.33 -0.35 -148.52
N ASP A 2 7.08 0.37 -149.37
CA ASP A 2 6.51 0.99 -150.57
C ASP A 2 7.15 0.51 -151.87
N GLY A 3 7.24 -0.81 -152.02
CA GLY A 3 7.72 -1.43 -153.26
C GLY A 3 7.33 -2.90 -153.45
N GLN A 4 6.64 -3.52 -152.50
CA GLN A 4 6.48 -4.99 -152.45
C GLN A 4 5.34 -5.57 -153.29
N PHE A 5 4.51 -4.75 -153.96
CA PHE A 5 3.31 -5.26 -154.63
C PHE A 5 3.13 -4.84 -156.09
N ARG A 6 4.06 -4.11 -156.71
CA ARG A 6 3.84 -3.52 -158.06
C ARG A 6 4.50 -4.34 -159.17
N SER A 7 3.73 -4.72 -160.19
CA SER A 7 4.25 -5.15 -161.49
C SER A 7 4.29 -4.00 -162.49
N ALA A 8 5.19 -4.09 -163.49
CA ALA A 8 5.44 -3.06 -164.50
C ALA A 8 4.24 -2.70 -165.41
N VAL A 9 3.06 -3.32 -165.23
CA VAL A 9 1.82 -2.98 -165.92
C VAL A 9 0.66 -2.98 -164.91
N MET A 10 0.34 -1.79 -164.37
CA MET A 10 -0.86 -1.41 -163.60
C MET A 10 -1.67 -2.55 -162.91
N GLY A 11 -1.02 -3.35 -162.08
CA GLY A 11 -1.69 -4.42 -161.35
C GLY A 11 -0.83 -4.98 -160.23
N PHE A 12 -1.46 -5.25 -159.09
CA PHE A 12 -0.81 -5.90 -157.96
C PHE A 12 -0.42 -7.33 -158.34
N HIS A 13 0.81 -7.73 -158.02
CA HIS A 13 1.20 -9.12 -158.15
C HIS A 13 0.41 -9.95 -157.14
N LYS A 14 -0.56 -10.73 -157.64
CA LYS A 14 -1.44 -11.60 -156.85
C LYS A 14 -0.67 -12.45 -155.85
N LYS A 15 0.52 -12.94 -156.23
CA LYS A 15 1.39 -13.71 -155.34
C LYS A 15 1.88 -12.89 -154.15
N ASP A 16 2.38 -11.69 -154.36
CA ASP A 16 2.92 -10.84 -153.28
C ASP A 16 1.83 -10.42 -152.29
N VAL A 17 0.63 -10.10 -152.79
CA VAL A 17 -0.53 -9.79 -151.95
C VAL A 17 -0.95 -11.00 -151.12
N ILE A 18 -0.99 -12.20 -151.70
CA ILE A 18 -1.29 -13.43 -150.96
C ILE A 18 -0.22 -13.72 -149.91
N THR A 19 1.07 -13.64 -150.25
CA THR A 19 2.18 -13.83 -149.29
C THR A 19 2.13 -12.83 -148.14
N TYR A 20 1.73 -11.58 -148.40
CA TYR A 20 1.56 -10.58 -147.34
C TYR A 20 0.33 -10.86 -146.47
N LEU A 21 -0.80 -11.28 -147.06
CA LEU A 21 -1.98 -11.68 -146.32
C LEU A 21 -1.71 -12.93 -145.46
N GLU A 22 -0.96 -13.90 -145.99
CA GLU A 22 -0.47 -15.06 -145.24
C GLU A 22 0.42 -14.62 -144.09
N LYS A 23 1.44 -13.78 -144.34
CA LYS A 23 2.32 -13.24 -143.30
C LYS A 23 1.55 -12.43 -142.24
N LEU A 24 0.56 -11.64 -142.64
CA LEU A 24 -0.27 -10.85 -141.72
C LEU A 24 -1.20 -11.76 -140.90
N ASN A 25 -1.71 -12.83 -141.51
CA ASN A 25 -2.52 -13.82 -140.80
C ASN A 25 -1.67 -14.61 -139.79
N ASP A 26 -0.47 -15.04 -140.19
CA ASP A 26 0.50 -15.69 -139.30
C ASP A 26 0.91 -14.76 -138.14
N GLN A 27 1.12 -13.47 -138.42
CA GLN A 27 1.40 -12.46 -137.39
C GLN A 27 0.21 -12.25 -136.44
N ASN A 28 -1.01 -12.19 -136.96
CA ASN A 28 -2.21 -12.08 -136.15
C ASN A 28 -2.43 -13.33 -135.29
N ASP A 29 -2.18 -14.53 -135.83
CA ASP A 29 -2.34 -15.77 -135.09
C ASP A 29 -1.25 -15.94 -134.03
N ALA A 30 -0.02 -15.49 -134.31
CA ALA A 30 1.05 -15.40 -133.30
C ALA A 30 0.69 -14.39 -132.19
N MET A 31 0.17 -13.21 -132.53
CA MET A 31 -0.27 -12.23 -131.53
C MET A 31 -1.46 -12.74 -130.70
N LYS A 32 -2.44 -13.40 -131.32
CA LYS A 32 -3.55 -14.04 -130.59
C LYS A 32 -3.03 -15.11 -129.62
N ALA A 33 -2.10 -15.95 -130.06
CA ALA A 33 -1.49 -16.97 -129.20
C ALA A 33 -0.77 -16.34 -128.00
N GLN A 34 0.00 -15.26 -128.22
CA GLN A 34 0.66 -14.52 -127.14
C GLN A 34 -0.33 -13.86 -126.16
N LEU A 35 -1.43 -13.29 -126.67
CA LEU A 35 -2.47 -12.71 -125.82
C LEU A 35 -3.19 -13.77 -125.00
N LEU A 36 -3.49 -14.94 -125.58
CA LEU A 36 -4.08 -16.06 -124.86
C LEU A 36 -3.14 -16.58 -123.77
N GLU A 37 -1.85 -16.78 -124.09
CA GLU A 37 -0.85 -17.17 -123.09
C GLU A 37 -0.74 -16.14 -121.96
N ARG A 38 -0.82 -14.85 -122.28
CA ARG A 38 -0.81 -13.79 -121.25
C ARG A 38 -2.07 -13.79 -120.40
N ILE A 39 -3.23 -14.07 -120.98
CA ILE A 39 -4.50 -14.22 -120.25
C ILE A 39 -4.39 -15.41 -119.28
N ASP A 40 -3.94 -16.56 -119.76
CA ASP A 40 -3.78 -17.77 -118.93
C ASP A 40 -2.79 -17.54 -117.78
N ALA A 41 -1.67 -16.84 -118.05
CA ALA A 41 -0.70 -16.48 -117.02
C ALA A 41 -1.29 -15.51 -115.96
N LEU A 42 -2.04 -14.50 -116.39
CA LEU A 42 -2.70 -13.55 -115.49
C LEU A 42 -3.82 -14.20 -114.67
N ASP A 43 -4.57 -15.14 -115.26
CA ASP A 43 -5.60 -15.89 -114.55
C ASP A 43 -4.98 -16.82 -113.50
N GLY A 44 -3.83 -17.44 -113.79
CA GLY A 44 -3.06 -18.21 -112.80
C GLY A 44 -2.56 -17.35 -111.63
N GLU A 45 -1.98 -16.17 -111.92
CA GLU A 45 -1.53 -15.23 -110.89
C GLU A 45 -2.70 -14.73 -110.04
N LYS A 46 -3.84 -14.41 -110.67
CA LYS A 46 -5.06 -14.01 -109.97
C LYS A 46 -5.57 -15.11 -109.03
N GLN A 47 -5.57 -16.37 -109.47
CA GLN A 47 -5.97 -17.50 -108.61
C GLN A 47 -5.05 -17.62 -107.39
N GLN A 48 -3.73 -17.52 -107.59
CA GLN A 48 -2.76 -17.56 -106.49
C GLN A 48 -2.98 -16.42 -105.49
N LEU A 49 -3.19 -15.18 -105.96
CA LEU A 49 -3.47 -14.04 -105.10
C LEU A 49 -4.79 -14.19 -104.33
N VAL A 50 -5.80 -14.82 -104.91
CA VAL A 50 -7.07 -15.11 -104.22
C VAL A 50 -6.85 -16.14 -103.11
N GLU A 51 -6.10 -17.20 -103.37
CA GLU A 51 -5.74 -18.19 -102.36
C GLU A 51 -4.90 -17.59 -101.23
N GLU A 52 -3.90 -16.77 -101.57
CA GLU A 52 -3.07 -16.09 -100.57
C GLU A 52 -3.90 -15.12 -99.72
N ASN A 53 -4.81 -14.35 -100.33
CA ASN A 53 -5.72 -13.47 -99.59
C ASN A 53 -6.64 -14.25 -98.66
N ALA A 54 -7.13 -15.43 -99.07
CA ALA A 54 -7.94 -16.29 -98.21
C ALA A 54 -7.13 -16.75 -96.97
N VAL A 55 -5.89 -17.21 -97.17
CA VAL A 55 -5.01 -17.63 -96.06
C VAL A 55 -4.69 -16.46 -95.13
N ILE A 56 -4.41 -15.27 -95.66
CA ILE A 56 -4.16 -14.06 -94.86
C ILE A 56 -5.41 -13.68 -94.06
N HIS A 57 -6.60 -13.77 -94.68
CA HIS A 57 -7.86 -13.47 -94.02
C HIS A 57 -8.15 -14.42 -92.85
N ASP A 58 -7.92 -15.72 -93.04
CA ASP A 58 -8.06 -16.73 -91.99
C ASP A 58 -7.08 -16.46 -90.83
N ARG A 59 -5.85 -16.07 -91.15
CA ARG A 59 -4.84 -15.71 -90.15
C ARG A 59 -5.20 -14.44 -89.39
N LEU A 60 -5.73 -13.42 -90.06
CA LEU A 60 -6.22 -12.20 -89.42
C LEU A 60 -7.36 -12.51 -88.46
N THR A 61 -8.32 -13.31 -88.89
CA THR A 61 -9.45 -13.73 -88.05
C THR A 61 -8.98 -14.48 -86.80
N SER A 62 -8.03 -15.42 -86.96
CA SER A 62 -7.43 -16.13 -85.83
C SER A 62 -6.66 -15.21 -84.87
N LEU A 63 -5.95 -14.21 -85.40
CA LEU A 63 -5.24 -13.23 -84.58
C LEU A 63 -6.21 -12.33 -83.79
N ASP A 64 -7.32 -11.93 -84.40
CA ASP A 64 -8.38 -11.16 -83.73
C ASP A 64 -9.05 -11.97 -82.61
N ASP A 65 -9.31 -13.25 -82.83
CA ASP A 65 -9.83 -14.15 -81.79
C ASP A 65 -8.83 -14.30 -80.63
N MET A 66 -7.54 -14.43 -80.91
CA MET A 66 -6.52 -14.47 -79.84
C MET A 66 -6.41 -13.14 -79.10
N LEU A 67 -6.52 -12.00 -79.79
CA LEU A 67 -6.49 -10.67 -79.20
C LEU A 67 -7.69 -10.45 -78.27
N THR A 68 -8.89 -10.84 -78.71
CA THR A 68 -10.10 -10.74 -77.88
C THR A 68 -9.99 -11.64 -76.65
N GLN A 69 -9.50 -12.87 -76.80
CA GLN A 69 -9.26 -13.78 -75.68
C GLN A 69 -8.23 -13.21 -74.69
N GLN A 70 -7.13 -12.63 -75.17
CA GLN A 70 -6.13 -11.99 -74.30
C GLN A 70 -6.71 -10.77 -73.57
N LYS A 71 -7.49 -9.91 -74.26
CA LYS A 71 -8.16 -8.77 -73.62
C LYS A 71 -9.08 -9.21 -72.49
N GLN A 72 -9.83 -10.29 -72.71
CA GLN A 72 -10.70 -10.85 -71.68
C GLN A 72 -9.91 -11.40 -70.48
N LYS A 73 -8.84 -12.17 -70.73
CA LYS A 73 -7.95 -12.65 -69.65
C LYS A 73 -7.31 -11.52 -68.87
N THR A 74 -6.85 -10.46 -69.55
CA THR A 74 -6.27 -9.28 -68.89
C THR A 74 -7.30 -8.58 -68.00
N LYS A 75 -8.55 -8.48 -68.46
CA LYS A 75 -9.64 -7.93 -67.63
C LYS A 75 -9.91 -8.79 -66.40
N GLU A 76 -10.03 -10.10 -66.55
CA GLU A 76 -10.24 -11.04 -65.45
C GLU A 76 -9.08 -11.02 -64.42
N LEU A 77 -7.84 -10.92 -64.90
CA LEU A 77 -6.68 -10.76 -64.04
C LEU A 77 -6.70 -9.41 -63.32
N GLY A 78 -7.11 -8.33 -64.00
CA GLY A 78 -7.31 -7.01 -63.39
C GLY A 78 -8.32 -7.06 -62.23
N ASP A 79 -9.48 -7.70 -62.45
CA ASP A 79 -10.51 -7.86 -61.42
C ASP A 79 -9.99 -8.68 -60.22
N LYS A 80 -9.21 -9.74 -60.47
CA LYS A 80 -8.55 -10.53 -59.41
C LYS A 80 -7.53 -9.72 -58.62
N VAL A 81 -6.73 -8.87 -59.28
CA VAL A 81 -5.77 -7.99 -58.60
C VAL A 81 -6.48 -7.01 -57.69
N ILE A 82 -7.59 -6.41 -58.14
CA ILE A 82 -8.39 -5.50 -57.32
C ILE A 82 -8.97 -6.24 -56.10
N LEU A 83 -9.53 -7.44 -56.31
CA LEU A 83 -10.07 -8.25 -55.22
C LEU A 83 -8.99 -8.63 -54.20
N LEU A 84 -7.84 -9.10 -54.66
CA LEU A 84 -6.71 -9.46 -53.78
C LEU A 84 -6.18 -8.24 -53.03
N SER A 85 -6.06 -7.09 -53.69
CA SER A 85 -5.66 -5.85 -53.03
C SER A 85 -6.64 -5.45 -51.92
N SER A 86 -7.95 -5.58 -52.17
CA SER A 86 -8.97 -5.36 -51.14
C SER A 86 -8.85 -6.35 -49.98
N GLN A 87 -8.61 -7.64 -50.25
CA GLN A 87 -8.44 -8.66 -49.20
C GLN A 87 -7.18 -8.40 -48.36
N VAL A 88 -6.07 -8.01 -48.98
CA VAL A 88 -4.83 -7.64 -48.28
C VAL A 88 -5.05 -6.46 -47.36
N ASN A 89 -5.76 -5.41 -47.82
CA ASN A 89 -6.08 -4.26 -46.99
C ASN A 89 -6.96 -4.66 -45.80
N GLN A 90 -8.00 -5.46 -46.02
CA GLN A 90 -8.86 -5.97 -44.94
C GLN A 90 -8.08 -6.81 -43.92
N GLN A 91 -7.16 -7.66 -44.38
CA GLN A 91 -6.30 -8.45 -43.48
C GLN A 91 -5.36 -7.56 -42.69
N ARG A 92 -4.78 -6.53 -43.31
CA ARG A 92 -3.92 -5.56 -42.64
C ARG A 92 -4.68 -4.80 -41.55
N ASP A 93 -5.91 -4.39 -41.82
CA ASP A 93 -6.76 -3.71 -40.83
C ASP A 93 -7.11 -4.64 -39.66
N LYS A 94 -7.45 -5.91 -39.94
CA LYS A 94 -7.70 -6.92 -38.91
C LYS A 94 -6.48 -7.17 -38.03
N LEU A 95 -5.29 -7.32 -38.64
CA LEU A 95 -4.04 -7.47 -37.89
C LEU A 95 -3.77 -6.25 -37.01
N GLY A 96 -3.96 -5.02 -37.55
CA GLY A 96 -3.80 -3.80 -36.76
C GLY A 96 -4.85 -3.62 -35.65
N GLN A 97 -6.02 -4.26 -35.75
CA GLN A 97 -6.97 -4.35 -34.63
C GLN A 97 -6.50 -5.35 -33.59
N GLN A 98 -6.10 -6.57 -34.01
CA GLN A 98 -5.60 -7.59 -33.11
C GLN A 98 -4.35 -7.15 -32.34
N ASP A 99 -3.42 -6.42 -32.98
CA ASP A 99 -2.24 -5.88 -32.30
C ASP A 99 -2.61 -4.87 -31.20
N ARG A 100 -3.64 -4.05 -31.44
CA ARG A 100 -4.14 -3.10 -30.43
C ARG A 100 -4.82 -3.82 -29.26
N ASP A 101 -5.62 -4.84 -29.56
CA ASP A 101 -6.27 -5.66 -28.53
C ASP A 101 -5.21 -6.41 -27.70
N LEU A 102 -4.16 -6.94 -28.33
CA LEU A 102 -3.04 -7.58 -27.64
C LEU A 102 -2.29 -6.59 -26.75
N GLN A 103 -2.02 -5.37 -27.21
CA GLN A 103 -1.39 -4.33 -26.39
C GLN A 103 -2.27 -3.96 -25.18
N GLN A 104 -3.58 -3.87 -25.36
CA GLN A 104 -4.51 -3.60 -24.26
C GLN A 104 -4.47 -4.73 -23.22
N VAL A 105 -4.59 -5.98 -23.66
CA VAL A 105 -4.56 -7.15 -22.76
C VAL A 105 -3.22 -7.27 -22.04
N GLN A 106 -2.11 -6.96 -22.72
CA GLN A 106 -0.78 -6.90 -22.08
C GLN A 106 -0.73 -5.82 -20.99
N GLY A 107 -1.26 -4.63 -21.26
CA GLY A 107 -1.38 -3.56 -20.27
C GLY A 107 -2.21 -3.97 -19.05
N GLU A 108 -3.40 -4.56 -19.27
CA GLU A 108 -4.25 -5.07 -18.19
C GLU A 108 -3.55 -6.16 -17.37
N ARG A 109 -2.81 -7.06 -18.02
CA ARG A 109 -2.04 -8.11 -17.37
C ARG A 109 -0.91 -7.54 -16.50
N ASP A 110 -0.22 -6.52 -16.97
CA ASP A 110 0.87 -5.90 -16.22
C ASP A 110 0.33 -5.09 -15.02
N GLU A 111 -0.81 -4.40 -15.19
CA GLU A 111 -1.53 -3.75 -14.08
C GLU A 111 -1.99 -4.76 -13.02
N LEU A 112 -2.59 -5.88 -13.44
CA LEU A 112 -2.99 -6.96 -12.54
C LEU A 112 -1.79 -7.56 -11.80
N THR A 113 -0.68 -7.78 -12.50
CA THR A 113 0.56 -8.30 -11.90
C THR A 113 1.10 -7.33 -10.84
N ALA A 114 1.09 -6.02 -11.12
CA ALA A 114 1.50 -5.00 -10.15
C ALA A 114 0.57 -4.98 -8.93
N MET A 115 -0.75 -5.13 -9.11
CA MET A 115 -1.69 -5.24 -7.99
C MET A 115 -1.46 -6.50 -7.15
N VAL A 116 -1.19 -7.64 -7.78
CA VAL A 116 -0.87 -8.89 -7.07
C VAL A 116 0.35 -8.68 -6.18
N HIS A 117 1.44 -8.12 -6.70
CA HIS A 117 2.62 -7.84 -5.88
C HIS A 117 2.34 -6.86 -4.72
N GLN A 118 1.52 -5.83 -4.95
CA GLN A 118 1.11 -4.93 -3.86
C GLN A 118 0.31 -5.65 -2.76
N TYR A 119 -0.53 -6.63 -3.13
CA TYR A 119 -1.27 -7.43 -2.16
C TYR A 119 -0.39 -8.45 -1.44
N GLU A 120 0.58 -9.05 -2.14
CA GLU A 120 1.58 -9.93 -1.54
C GLU A 120 2.42 -9.17 -0.49
N ASP A 121 2.85 -7.95 -0.78
CA ASP A 121 3.60 -7.12 0.16
C ASP A 121 2.74 -6.75 1.37
N LYS A 122 1.48 -6.34 1.16
CA LYS A 122 0.54 -6.07 2.27
C LYS A 122 0.26 -7.30 3.11
N LEU A 123 0.19 -8.48 2.49
CA LEU A 123 -0.02 -9.73 3.22
C LEU A 123 1.16 -10.02 4.15
N LYS A 124 2.40 -9.86 3.65
CA LYS A 124 3.61 -9.98 4.48
C LYS A 124 3.61 -8.98 5.64
N ASP A 125 3.23 -7.73 5.39
CA ASP A 125 3.11 -6.73 6.45
C ASP A 125 2.09 -7.18 7.51
N TYR A 126 0.94 -7.73 7.10
CA TYR A 126 -0.05 -8.24 8.04
C TYR A 126 0.44 -9.46 8.82
N GLU A 127 1.14 -10.39 8.18
CA GLU A 127 1.76 -11.55 8.85
C GLU A 127 2.80 -11.11 9.89
N GLU A 128 3.63 -10.10 9.57
CA GLU A 128 4.58 -9.53 10.53
C GLU A 128 3.85 -8.89 11.72
N LYS A 129 2.78 -8.13 11.47
CA LYS A 129 1.97 -7.53 12.54
C LYS A 129 1.22 -8.57 13.37
N GLU A 130 0.73 -9.64 12.76
CA GLU A 130 0.10 -10.75 13.49
C GLU A 130 1.12 -11.42 14.42
N PHE A 131 2.35 -11.63 13.95
CA PHE A 131 3.44 -12.17 14.76
C PHE A 131 3.83 -11.25 15.93
N GLU A 132 3.97 -9.94 15.67
CA GLU A 132 4.23 -8.93 16.71
C GLU A 132 3.14 -8.95 17.79
N ILE A 133 1.86 -8.95 17.39
CA ILE A 133 0.73 -8.97 18.32
C ILE A 133 0.70 -10.27 19.12
N SER A 134 0.92 -11.41 18.47
CA SER A 134 0.95 -12.72 19.12
C SER A 134 2.04 -12.78 20.18
N THR A 135 3.23 -12.27 19.86
CA THR A 135 4.36 -12.18 20.80
C THR A 135 4.02 -11.27 21.97
N ALA A 136 3.51 -10.07 21.70
CA ALA A 136 3.11 -9.13 22.75
C ALA A 136 2.01 -9.68 23.67
N LEU A 137 1.09 -10.49 23.14
CA LEU A 137 0.03 -11.13 23.91
C LEU A 137 0.57 -12.22 24.84
N VAL A 138 1.54 -13.01 24.37
CA VAL A 138 2.25 -13.99 25.19
C VAL A 138 3.02 -13.29 26.31
N ASP A 139 3.77 -12.24 25.99
CA ASP A 139 4.53 -11.45 26.97
C ASP A 139 3.61 -10.81 28.01
N ALA A 140 2.50 -10.21 27.58
CA ALA A 140 1.50 -9.62 28.46
C ALA A 140 0.89 -10.68 29.39
N LYS A 141 0.62 -11.90 28.90
CA LYS A 141 0.10 -13.01 29.71
C LYS A 141 1.11 -13.47 30.76
N ILE A 142 2.39 -13.57 30.39
CA ILE A 142 3.48 -13.92 31.33
C ILE A 142 3.62 -12.82 32.39
N MET A 143 3.65 -11.56 31.98
CA MET A 143 3.78 -10.41 32.87
C MET A 143 2.59 -10.31 33.84
N ALA A 144 1.36 -10.48 33.36
CA ALA A 144 0.16 -10.51 34.20
C ALA A 144 0.22 -11.68 35.21
N GLY A 145 0.64 -12.87 34.78
CA GLY A 145 0.83 -14.02 35.67
C GLY A 145 1.87 -13.77 36.77
N ASN A 146 2.97 -13.09 36.44
CA ASN A 146 4.01 -12.70 37.40
C ASN A 146 3.50 -11.63 38.37
N LEU A 147 2.78 -10.62 37.87
CA LEU A 147 2.21 -9.54 38.68
C LEU A 147 1.16 -10.07 39.67
N VAL A 148 0.31 -11.01 39.25
CA VAL A 148 -0.63 -11.69 40.16
C VAL A 148 0.11 -12.48 41.23
N ARG A 149 1.20 -13.16 40.89
CA ARG A 149 2.00 -13.92 41.85
C ARG A 149 2.69 -13.00 42.86
N GLN A 150 3.35 -11.94 42.38
CA GLN A 150 3.97 -10.92 43.22
C GLN A 150 2.95 -10.23 44.13
N GLY A 151 1.77 -9.90 43.61
CA GLY A 151 0.69 -9.31 44.41
C GLY A 151 0.21 -10.25 45.53
N ARG A 152 0.11 -11.56 45.27
CA ARG A 152 -0.21 -12.55 46.31
C ARG A 152 0.88 -12.66 47.36
N GLU A 153 2.15 -12.73 46.94
CA GLU A 153 3.29 -12.78 47.84
C GLU A 153 3.36 -11.53 48.73
N GLN A 154 3.19 -10.34 48.16
CA GLN A 154 3.14 -9.07 48.89
C GLN A 154 1.96 -9.01 49.86
N ALA A 155 0.76 -9.46 49.44
CA ALA A 155 -0.41 -9.51 50.31
C ALA A 155 -0.20 -10.48 51.50
N GLU A 156 0.43 -11.63 51.28
CA GLU A 156 0.78 -12.55 52.36
C GLU A 156 1.83 -11.97 53.30
N GLN A 157 2.86 -11.30 52.77
CA GLN A 157 3.88 -10.65 53.58
C GLN A 157 3.25 -9.54 54.44
N GLN A 158 2.39 -8.69 53.85
CA GLN A 158 1.64 -7.69 54.60
C GLN A 158 0.74 -8.33 55.65
N ARG A 159 0.05 -9.43 55.34
CA ARG A 159 -0.78 -10.14 56.33
C ARG A 159 0.05 -10.63 57.51
N ARG A 160 1.23 -11.22 57.26
CA ARG A 160 2.16 -11.67 58.30
C ARG A 160 2.67 -10.50 59.14
N GLN A 161 3.03 -9.39 58.50
CA GLN A 161 3.47 -8.17 59.19
C GLN A 161 2.37 -7.57 60.07
N ILE A 162 1.13 -7.50 59.59
CA ILE A 162 -0.02 -7.01 60.36
C ILE A 162 -0.26 -7.92 61.57
N LEU A 163 -0.24 -9.24 61.39
CA LEU A 163 -0.43 -10.18 62.50
C LEU A 163 0.67 -10.05 63.55
N ALA A 164 1.94 -9.98 63.13
CA ALA A 164 3.05 -9.75 64.05
C ALA A 164 2.92 -8.38 64.76
N GLY A 165 2.48 -7.33 64.05
CA GLY A 165 2.20 -6.03 64.64
C GLY A 165 1.09 -6.05 65.68
N ILE A 166 0.03 -6.84 65.45
CA ILE A 166 -1.05 -7.06 66.43
C ILE A 166 -0.53 -7.78 67.67
N GLU A 167 0.34 -8.78 67.51
CA GLU A 167 0.96 -9.49 68.64
C GLU A 167 1.84 -8.56 69.48
N VAL A 168 2.68 -7.74 68.84
CA VAL A 168 3.50 -6.74 69.53
C VAL A 168 2.63 -5.72 70.27
N LEU A 169 1.62 -5.15 69.59
CA LEU A 169 0.70 -4.19 70.20
C LEU A 169 -0.10 -4.80 71.35
N GLY A 170 -0.51 -6.07 71.23
CA GLY A 170 -1.17 -6.80 72.30
C GLY A 170 -0.26 -6.98 73.52
N GLY A 171 1.02 -7.27 73.30
CA GLY A 171 2.04 -7.30 74.36
C GLY A 171 2.24 -5.94 75.03
N GLU A 172 2.35 -4.87 74.23
CA GLU A 172 2.47 -3.49 74.73
C GLU A 172 1.24 -3.03 75.53
N MET A 173 0.03 -3.39 75.08
CA MET A 173 -1.19 -3.12 75.85
C MET A 173 -1.22 -3.86 77.18
N LEU A 174 -0.74 -5.10 77.21
CA LEU A 174 -0.67 -5.88 78.44
C LEU A 174 0.32 -5.27 79.44
N SER A 175 1.51 -4.85 78.96
CA SER A 175 2.49 -4.15 79.80
C SER A 175 1.96 -2.80 80.27
N PHE A 176 1.29 -2.04 79.41
CA PHE A 176 0.67 -0.77 79.78
C PHE A 176 -0.43 -0.96 80.83
N GLN A 177 -1.26 -1.99 80.70
CA GLN A 177 -2.26 -2.33 81.72
C GLN A 177 -1.61 -2.71 83.05
N GLN A 178 -0.48 -3.42 83.02
CA GLN A 178 0.28 -3.75 84.22
C GLN A 178 0.91 -2.51 84.86
N GLU A 179 1.45 -1.58 84.07
CA GLU A 179 1.95 -0.28 84.52
C GLU A 179 0.83 0.56 85.14
N LEU A 180 -0.34 0.64 84.50
CA LEU A 180 -1.51 1.31 85.06
C LEU A 180 -1.96 0.67 86.37
N GLY A 181 -1.91 -0.65 86.48
CA GLY A 181 -2.19 -1.37 87.72
C GLY A 181 -1.19 -1.00 88.82
N GLN A 182 0.11 -0.93 88.52
CA GLN A 182 1.14 -0.48 89.45
C GLN A 182 0.97 0.99 89.85
N ILE A 183 0.60 1.86 88.91
CA ILE A 183 0.29 3.27 89.20
C ILE A 183 -0.95 3.36 90.10
N SER A 184 -2.02 2.63 89.79
CA SER A 184 -3.21 2.60 90.64
C SER A 184 -2.90 2.09 92.04
N GLN A 185 -2.05 1.08 92.17
CA GLN A 185 -1.62 0.55 93.45
C GLN A 185 -0.79 1.59 94.22
N THR A 186 0.18 2.24 93.57
CA THR A 186 0.97 3.29 94.21
C THR A 186 0.12 4.51 94.59
N VAL A 187 -0.88 4.89 93.80
CA VAL A 187 -1.87 5.93 94.15
C VAL A 187 -2.71 5.50 95.35
N SER A 188 -3.16 4.24 95.41
CA SER A 188 -3.91 3.71 96.56
C SER A 188 -3.05 3.65 97.83
N ASP A 189 -1.79 3.22 97.71
CA ASP A 189 -0.86 3.12 98.82
C ASP A 189 -0.49 4.52 99.35
N THR A 190 -0.24 5.48 98.46
CA THR A 190 0.02 6.87 98.84
C THR A 190 -1.21 7.55 99.43
N ALA A 191 -2.42 7.28 98.91
CA ALA A 191 -3.66 7.76 99.51
C ALA A 191 -3.90 7.16 100.90
N SER A 192 -3.62 5.87 101.08
CA SER A 192 -3.73 5.19 102.38
C SER A 192 -2.70 5.71 103.39
N GLU A 193 -1.49 6.01 102.94
CA GLU A 193 -0.44 6.64 103.75
C GLU A 193 -0.82 8.09 104.10
N LEU A 194 -1.35 8.86 103.17
CA LEU A 194 -1.93 10.18 103.43
C LEU A 194 -3.05 10.11 104.45
N GLN A 195 -3.94 9.12 104.33
CA GLN A 195 -5.03 8.92 105.27
C GLN A 195 -4.53 8.53 106.66
N ARG A 196 -3.55 7.64 106.77
CA ARG A 196 -2.88 7.34 108.05
C ARG A 196 -2.18 8.56 108.65
N ARG A 197 -1.57 9.41 107.82
CA ARG A 197 -0.96 10.68 108.27
C ARG A 197 -2.02 11.69 108.70
N LEU A 198 -3.15 11.76 108.00
CA LEU A 198 -4.29 12.60 108.38
C LEU A 198 -4.93 12.10 109.68
N ASP A 199 -5.05 10.78 109.87
CA ASP A 199 -5.53 10.16 111.10
C ASP A 199 -4.54 10.40 112.25
N ALA A 200 -3.24 10.23 112.04
CA ALA A 200 -2.20 10.57 113.02
C ALA A 200 -2.16 12.08 113.33
N MET A 201 -2.42 12.94 112.34
CA MET A 201 -2.65 14.37 112.56
C MET A 201 -3.92 14.61 113.37
N GLY A 202 -5.00 13.87 113.10
CA GLY A 202 -6.24 13.92 113.88
C GLY A 202 -6.01 13.52 115.33
N ASP A 203 -5.27 12.44 115.57
CA ASP A 203 -4.89 11.95 116.89
C ASP A 203 -3.99 12.94 117.63
N THR A 204 -3.02 13.54 116.93
CA THR A 204 -2.17 14.59 117.55
C THR A 204 -2.97 15.87 117.84
N ILE A 205 -3.92 16.28 116.99
CA ILE A 205 -4.84 17.39 117.26
C ILE A 205 -5.73 17.08 118.47
N GLN A 206 -6.21 15.85 118.62
CA GLN A 206 -6.95 15.42 119.81
C GLN A 206 -6.04 15.43 121.05
N LEU A 207 -4.80 14.96 120.94
CA LEU A 207 -3.83 14.97 122.03
C LEU A 207 -3.46 16.41 122.44
N TYR A 208 -3.36 17.35 121.50
CA TYR A 208 -3.23 18.79 121.80
C TYR A 208 -4.48 19.36 122.47
N ARG A 209 -5.67 18.94 122.05
CA ARG A 209 -6.94 19.34 122.68
C ARG A 209 -7.04 18.80 124.12
N ASP A 210 -6.67 17.56 124.36
CA ASP A 210 -6.64 16.95 125.69
C ASP A 210 -5.56 17.58 126.58
N ARG A 211 -4.40 17.92 126.00
CA ARG A 211 -3.34 18.64 126.72
C ARG A 211 -3.71 20.09 127.03
N LEU A 212 -4.51 20.74 126.19
CA LEU A 212 -5.10 22.05 126.50
C LEU A 212 -6.19 21.94 127.58
N GLN A 213 -6.99 20.87 127.59
CA GLN A 213 -7.95 20.62 128.67
C GLN A 213 -7.27 20.28 130.01
N GLN A 214 -6.09 19.65 130.00
CA GLN A 214 -5.29 19.38 131.19
C GLN A 214 -4.52 20.61 131.71
N LEU A 215 -4.41 21.69 130.93
CA LEU A 215 -3.77 22.95 131.34
C LEU A 215 -4.72 23.93 132.06
N ASP A 216 -6.03 23.63 132.11
CA ASP A 216 -7.06 24.49 132.73
C ASP A 216 -7.25 24.25 134.25
N ALA A 217 -6.42 23.40 134.88
CA ALA A 217 -6.38 23.18 136.33
C ALA A 217 -4.96 23.46 136.89
N ALA A 218 -4.69 24.75 137.10
CA ALA A 218 -3.56 25.49 137.70
C ALA A 218 -2.59 24.80 138.71
N PRO A 219 -1.42 25.41 139.08
CA PRO A 219 -0.58 26.45 138.43
C PRO A 219 0.96 26.14 138.41
N ALA A 220 1.70 26.99 137.66
CA ALA A 220 3.16 27.25 137.52
C ALA A 220 4.15 26.70 138.59
N PRO A 221 5.44 26.34 138.27
CA PRO A 221 6.41 27.23 137.61
C PRO A 221 7.44 26.59 136.61
N LEU A 222 8.12 27.47 135.85
CA LEU A 222 9.36 27.22 135.07
C LEU A 222 10.53 26.78 135.99
N PRO A 223 11.67 26.20 135.53
CA PRO A 223 12.29 26.23 134.19
C PRO A 223 12.66 24.81 133.67
N GLU A 224 13.16 24.57 132.45
CA GLU A 224 14.56 24.73 132.07
C GLU A 224 14.80 24.09 130.69
N SER A 225 15.73 24.68 129.94
CA SER A 225 16.44 24.17 128.76
C SER A 225 15.78 24.18 127.37
N ALA A 226 16.42 25.02 126.56
CA ALA A 226 16.61 24.98 125.11
C ALA A 226 15.43 25.37 124.20
N PRO A 227 15.67 26.39 123.37
CA PRO A 227 15.27 26.30 121.99
C PRO A 227 16.45 26.56 121.06
N ALA A 228 16.71 25.61 120.16
CA ALA A 228 17.02 25.97 118.78
C ALA A 228 15.85 26.81 118.24
N PRO A 229 16.07 27.80 117.35
CA PRO A 229 16.15 27.41 115.95
C PRO A 229 17.12 28.29 115.12
N ALA A 230 17.90 27.63 114.27
CA ALA A 230 18.44 28.26 113.08
C ALA A 230 17.29 28.44 112.09
N ALA A 231 16.76 29.65 111.98
CA ALA A 231 16.06 30.08 110.78
C ALA A 231 17.09 30.71 109.83
N GLU A 232 17.22 30.07 108.67
CA GLU A 232 17.55 30.55 107.32
C GLU A 232 18.29 31.91 107.16
N PRO A 233 19.22 31.97 106.19
CA PRO A 233 18.76 32.42 104.87
C PRO A 233 19.38 31.63 103.72
N ALA A 234 18.54 31.14 102.80
CA ALA A 234 18.87 31.33 101.38
C ALA A 234 18.87 32.85 101.13
N PRO A 235 19.84 33.44 100.41
CA PRO A 235 20.07 33.12 99.00
C PRO A 235 21.58 33.08 98.64
N SER A 236 22.01 32.45 97.56
CA SER A 236 22.15 33.13 96.27
C SER A 236 22.49 32.10 95.19
N GLN A 237 21.63 32.06 94.17
CA GLN A 237 21.98 31.90 92.76
C GLN A 237 23.15 32.85 92.34
N PRO A 238 23.72 32.85 91.10
CA PRO A 238 23.51 31.98 89.93
C PRO A 238 24.78 31.73 89.06
N VAL A 239 24.56 31.21 87.84
CA VAL A 239 25.34 31.36 86.58
C VAL A 239 26.71 30.64 86.57
N VAL A 240 27.16 29.92 85.55
CA VAL A 240 27.26 30.27 84.13
C VAL A 240 27.47 28.99 83.30
N ALA A 241 26.71 28.87 82.21
CA ALA A 241 26.98 27.97 81.08
C ALA A 241 28.36 28.27 80.44
N PRO A 242 28.96 27.41 79.60
CA PRO A 242 28.53 27.44 78.18
C PRO A 242 28.69 26.11 77.41
N GLN A 243 27.99 26.04 76.28
CA GLN A 243 28.30 25.16 75.14
C GLN A 243 29.74 25.40 74.62
N PRO A 244 30.31 24.58 73.72
CA PRO A 244 29.96 24.61 72.28
C PRO A 244 29.73 23.19 71.69
N ASN A 245 28.84 23.01 70.70
CA ASN A 245 29.08 23.19 69.24
C ASN A 245 30.30 22.38 68.76
N ARG A 246 30.27 21.58 67.70
CA ARG A 246 29.71 21.72 66.32
C ARG A 246 30.12 20.40 65.61
N GLU A 247 29.65 19.96 64.45
CA GLU A 247 29.18 20.65 63.25
C GLU A 247 28.70 19.57 62.26
N ASN A 248 27.66 19.89 61.50
CA ASN A 248 27.54 19.66 60.06
C ASN A 248 27.34 18.22 59.50
N VAL A 249 26.48 17.97 58.50
CA VAL A 249 25.82 18.85 57.51
C VAL A 249 24.41 18.29 57.16
N ARG A 250 23.48 19.25 57.06
CA ARG A 250 22.24 19.35 56.25
C ARG A 250 22.38 18.91 54.76
N PRO A 251 21.40 19.18 53.86
CA PRO A 251 19.93 19.38 53.95
C PRO A 251 19.21 18.36 53.00
N ALA A 252 17.93 18.33 52.65
CA ALA A 252 16.92 19.36 52.40
C ALA A 252 15.52 18.69 52.26
N ALA A 253 14.48 19.42 52.66
CA ALA A 253 13.11 19.24 52.16
C ALA A 253 12.99 19.94 50.77
N PRO A 254 11.79 20.25 50.24
CA PRO A 254 10.67 19.40 49.80
C PRO A 254 10.25 19.76 48.35
N TYR A 255 9.94 18.82 47.45
CA TYR A 255 9.17 19.12 46.21
C TYR A 255 8.50 17.81 45.77
N GLY A 256 7.19 17.74 45.57
CA GLY A 256 6.46 18.52 44.58
C GLY A 256 6.09 17.55 43.46
N GLY A 257 4.92 16.92 43.57
CA GLY A 257 4.37 16.09 42.50
C GLY A 257 4.16 16.94 41.26
N GLN A 258 4.97 16.73 40.23
CA GLN A 258 4.66 17.15 38.87
C GLN A 258 4.13 15.96 38.09
N VAL A 259 2.81 15.97 37.90
CA VAL A 259 2.12 15.22 36.85
C VAL A 259 2.58 15.79 35.51
N ARG A 260 3.53 15.12 34.85
CA ARG A 260 3.80 15.38 33.43
C ARG A 260 2.77 14.64 32.60
N HIS A 261 1.83 15.42 32.07
CA HIS A 261 1.08 15.08 30.87
C HIS A 261 2.07 14.84 29.73
N ASN A 262 2.26 13.59 29.32
CA ASN A 262 2.79 13.30 27.99
C ASN A 262 1.62 13.12 27.04
N ARG A 263 1.21 14.27 26.49
CA ARG A 263 0.38 14.40 25.30
C ARG A 263 1.19 13.87 24.12
N MET A 264 1.05 12.58 23.82
CA MET A 264 1.48 12.06 22.52
C MET A 264 0.48 12.55 21.48
N TYR A 265 0.93 13.51 20.67
CA TYR A 265 0.30 13.89 19.42
C TYR A 265 0.29 12.67 18.50
N THR A 266 -0.85 12.00 18.37
CA THR A 266 -1.11 11.19 17.18
C THR A 266 -1.27 12.16 16.02
N SER A 267 -0.26 12.23 15.16
CA SER A 267 -0.37 12.89 13.87
C SER A 267 -1.49 12.19 13.09
N VAL A 268 -2.62 12.88 12.97
CA VAL A 268 -3.68 12.52 12.03
C VAL A 268 -3.13 12.79 10.64
N LYS A 269 -2.49 11.77 10.03
CA LYS A 269 -2.30 11.76 8.58
C LYS A 269 -3.67 11.57 7.94
N LYS A 270 -4.19 12.69 7.43
CA LYS A 270 -5.37 12.79 6.57
C LYS A 270 -5.35 11.66 5.53
N GLN A 271 -6.34 10.78 5.61
CA GLN A 271 -6.78 9.96 4.48
C GLN A 271 -7.17 10.89 3.32
N PRO A 272 -6.70 10.66 2.09
CA PRO A 272 -7.35 11.23 0.92
C PRO A 272 -8.71 10.51 0.73
N PRO A 273 -9.78 11.23 0.37
CA PRO A 273 -11.09 10.64 0.19
C PRO A 273 -11.09 9.65 -0.99
N ALA A 274 -11.78 8.53 -0.79
CA ALA A 274 -12.07 7.45 -1.73
C ALA A 274 -12.95 7.92 -2.92
N SER A 275 -12.49 8.94 -3.64
CA SER A 275 -13.21 9.59 -4.75
C SER A 275 -12.83 9.04 -6.13
N GLY A 276 -11.92 8.06 -6.21
CA GLY A 276 -11.45 7.47 -7.46
C GLY A 276 -12.33 6.33 -8.00
N LEU A 277 -12.79 5.44 -7.11
CA LEU A 277 -13.53 4.23 -7.47
C LEU A 277 -14.97 4.50 -7.95
N LEU A 278 -15.61 5.56 -7.47
CA LEU A 278 -16.96 5.93 -7.93
C LEU A 278 -16.94 6.67 -9.29
N ARG A 279 -15.82 7.28 -9.67
CA ARG A 279 -15.67 7.95 -10.99
C ARG A 279 -15.32 7.00 -12.13
N SER A 280 -14.75 5.83 -11.85
CA SER A 280 -14.52 4.79 -12.88
C SER A 280 -15.79 4.01 -13.19
N ILE A 281 -16.60 3.71 -12.17
CA ILE A 281 -17.89 3.03 -12.34
C ILE A 281 -18.90 3.94 -13.06
N GLY A 282 -18.93 5.25 -12.74
CA GLY A 282 -19.79 6.22 -13.42
C GLY A 282 -19.48 6.39 -14.92
N ARG A 283 -18.21 6.23 -15.33
CA ARG A 283 -17.80 6.33 -16.74
C ARG A 283 -18.08 5.08 -17.56
N MET A 284 -18.21 3.90 -16.94
CA MET A 284 -18.63 2.68 -17.64
C MET A 284 -20.14 2.59 -17.87
N LEU A 285 -20.96 3.31 -17.09
CA LEU A 285 -22.42 3.31 -17.23
C LEU A 285 -22.97 4.35 -18.21
N GLN A 286 -22.16 5.29 -18.71
CA GLN A 286 -22.56 6.30 -19.69
C GLN A 286 -22.23 5.93 -21.15
N LYS A 287 -21.70 4.74 -21.41
CA LYS A 287 -21.38 4.23 -22.77
C LYS A 287 -22.34 3.15 -23.27
N LYS A 288 -23.57 3.10 -22.74
CA LYS A 288 -24.67 2.32 -23.32
C LYS A 288 -25.74 3.24 -23.88
#